data_AF-A0A2V6FB29-F1
#
_entry.id   AF-A0A2V6FB29-F1
#
_cell.length_a   1.000
_cell.length_b   1.000
_cell.length_c   1.000
_cell.angle_alpha   90.00
_cell.angle_beta   90.00
_cell.angle_gamma   90.00
#
_symmetry.space_group_name_H-M   'P 1'
#
loop_
_entity.id
_entity.type
_entity.pdbx_description
1 polymer ?
#
loop_
_entity_poly.entity_id
_entity_poly.type
_entity_poly.pdbx_seq_one_letter_code
_entity_poly.pdbx_strand_id
1 'polypeptide(L)'
;TYVFWRPVTAIQLAPTDPDATWTPLLITPSHPEYPSGHSTASGAAAAALAAYFGEEASFSVDSDGMVGVIRSFTSFSEALDEIKDARIFAGIHFRSACDDGQATGQKVAGYILNNSLRAVHGKRNDDHGRHNGHHGEDND
;
A
#
# COMPACT_ATOMS: atom_id res chain seq x y z
N THR A 1 7.24 4.91 19.62
CA THR A 1 6.41 3.75 19.22
C THR A 1 5.05 3.91 19.86
N TYR A 2 3.96 3.57 19.15
CA TYR A 2 2.59 3.77 19.64
C TYR A 2 2.04 2.47 20.24
N VAL A 3 1.27 2.56 21.33
CA VAL A 3 0.58 1.44 21.98
C VAL A 3 -0.92 1.67 21.89
N PHE A 4 -1.40 1.87 20.66
CA PHE A 4 -2.80 2.23 20.41
C PHE A 4 -3.73 1.04 20.65
N TRP A 5 -4.86 1.28 21.31
CA TRP A 5 -5.90 0.30 21.59
C TRP A 5 -6.60 -0.22 20.31
N ARG A 6 -7.16 -1.43 20.39
CA ARG A 6 -7.89 -2.08 19.29
C ARG A 6 -9.35 -1.60 19.22
N PRO A 7 -10.02 -1.74 18.07
CA PRO A 7 -11.44 -1.35 17.95
C PRO A 7 -12.35 -1.97 19.00
N VAL A 8 -12.12 -3.24 19.38
CA VAL A 8 -12.89 -3.90 20.44
C VAL A 8 -12.84 -3.15 21.77
N THR A 9 -11.65 -2.74 22.19
CA THR A 9 -11.49 -1.97 23.43
C THR A 9 -12.07 -0.57 23.29
N ALA A 10 -11.86 0.08 22.14
CA ALA A 10 -12.33 1.43 21.91
C ALA A 10 -13.86 1.54 21.86
N ILE A 11 -14.54 0.58 21.23
CA ILE A 11 -16.01 0.55 21.12
C ILE A 11 -16.63 0.17 22.47
N GLN A 12 -16.10 -0.84 23.15
CA GLN A 12 -16.64 -1.28 24.45
C GLN A 12 -16.46 -0.24 25.56
N LEU A 13 -15.39 0.56 25.50
CA LEU A 13 -15.06 1.58 26.50
C LEU A 13 -15.24 3.01 25.99
N ALA A 14 -15.99 3.21 24.90
CA ALA A 14 -16.20 4.52 24.31
C ALA A 14 -16.83 5.49 25.34
N PRO A 15 -16.41 6.78 25.36
CA PRO A 15 -16.99 7.76 26.27
C PRO A 15 -18.43 8.15 25.91
N THR A 16 -18.87 7.83 24.69
CA THR A 16 -20.21 8.14 24.18
C THR A 16 -20.73 6.92 23.43
N ASP A 17 -21.94 6.48 23.79
CA ASP A 17 -22.62 5.31 23.22
C ASP A 17 -21.76 4.02 23.17
N PRO A 18 -21.18 3.58 24.30
CA PRO A 18 -20.39 2.34 24.33
C PRO A 18 -21.29 1.11 24.14
N ASP A 19 -20.78 0.13 23.38
CA ASP A 19 -21.37 -1.20 23.29
C ASP A 19 -20.42 -2.23 23.92
N ALA A 20 -20.67 -2.56 25.19
CA ALA A 20 -19.88 -3.51 25.96
C ALA A 20 -19.93 -4.96 25.42
N THR A 21 -20.88 -5.27 24.54
CA THR A 21 -21.06 -6.61 23.96
C THR A 21 -20.52 -6.73 22.53
N TRP A 22 -20.11 -5.60 21.93
CA TRP A 22 -19.56 -5.59 20.59
C TRP A 22 -18.32 -6.47 20.49
N THR A 23 -18.27 -7.31 19.46
CA THR A 23 -17.10 -8.14 19.16
C THR A 23 -16.76 -8.04 17.66
N PRO A 24 -15.47 -8.07 17.31
CA PRO A 24 -15.05 -8.05 15.92
C PRO A 24 -15.37 -9.38 15.22
N LEU A 25 -15.51 -9.33 13.90
CA LEU A 25 -15.74 -10.52 13.09
C LEU A 25 -14.55 -11.48 13.14
N LEU A 26 -13.32 -10.96 13.14
CA LEU A 26 -12.10 -11.76 13.28
C LEU A 26 -11.48 -11.61 14.67
N ILE A 27 -10.76 -12.65 15.10
CA ILE A 27 -9.99 -12.64 16.34
C ILE A 27 -9.01 -11.47 16.31
N THR A 28 -9.05 -10.63 17.35
CA THR A 28 -8.15 -9.48 17.48
C THR A 28 -6.71 -9.95 17.70
N PRO A 29 -5.74 -9.53 16.87
CA PRO A 29 -4.35 -9.94 17.04
C PRO A 29 -3.72 -9.40 18.33
N SER A 30 -2.83 -10.19 18.94
CA SER A 30 -2.14 -9.91 20.21
C SER A 30 -0.97 -8.92 20.10
N HIS A 31 -1.18 -7.81 19.39
CA HIS A 31 -0.24 -6.70 19.30
C HIS A 31 -1.00 -5.36 19.18
N PRO A 32 -0.36 -4.21 19.47
CA PRO A 32 -0.99 -2.89 19.34
C PRO A 32 -1.59 -2.65 17.96
N GLU A 33 -2.58 -1.75 17.93
CA GLU A 33 -3.40 -1.50 16.74
C GLU A 33 -2.65 -0.74 15.64
N TYR A 34 -1.82 0.23 16.01
CA TYR A 34 -1.21 1.17 15.07
C TYR A 34 0.31 0.98 14.88
N PRO A 35 0.83 0.99 13.63
CA PRO A 35 0.06 0.94 12.37
C PRO A 35 -0.43 -0.49 12.08
N SER A 36 -1.29 -0.65 11.08
CA SER A 36 -1.66 -1.97 10.57
C SER A 36 -0.47 -2.65 9.89
N GLY A 37 0.05 -3.71 10.51
CA GLY A 37 1.17 -4.48 9.97
C GLY A 37 0.83 -5.14 8.63
N HIS A 38 -0.40 -5.66 8.48
CA HIS A 38 -0.84 -6.28 7.22
C HIS A 38 -0.90 -5.24 6.10
N SER A 39 -1.51 -4.08 6.36
CA SER A 39 -1.55 -2.97 5.41
C SER A 39 -0.15 -2.45 5.04
N THR A 40 0.79 -2.47 5.99
CA THR A 40 2.20 -2.12 5.74
C THR A 40 2.87 -3.11 4.80
N ALA A 41 2.74 -4.41 5.06
CA ALA A 41 3.31 -5.45 4.19
C ALA A 41 2.69 -5.40 2.78
N SER A 42 1.37 -5.26 2.68
CA SER A 42 0.67 -5.15 1.41
C SER A 42 1.09 -3.90 0.64
N GLY A 43 1.21 -2.74 1.29
CA GLY A 43 1.66 -1.51 0.64
C GLY A 43 3.07 -1.64 0.04
N ALA A 44 3.97 -2.33 0.74
CA ALA A 44 5.31 -2.61 0.21
C ALA A 44 5.27 -3.59 -0.98
N ALA A 45 4.48 -4.68 -0.87
CA ALA A 45 4.35 -5.66 -1.93
C ALA A 45 3.73 -5.07 -3.20
N ALA A 46 2.63 -4.33 -3.06
CA ALA A 46 1.96 -3.64 -4.17
C ALA A 46 2.90 -2.67 -4.88
N ALA A 47 3.66 -1.85 -4.15
CA ALA A 47 4.63 -0.94 -4.76
C ALA A 47 5.76 -1.68 -5.51
N ALA A 48 6.25 -2.80 -4.96
CA ALA A 48 7.26 -3.61 -5.64
C ALA A 48 6.72 -4.28 -6.91
N LEU A 49 5.49 -4.81 -6.86
CA LEU A 49 4.84 -5.43 -8.00
C LEU A 49 4.48 -4.41 -9.08
N ALA A 50 3.94 -3.24 -8.70
CA ALA A 50 3.67 -2.13 -9.62
C ALA A 50 4.95 -1.63 -10.31
N ALA A 51 6.06 -1.57 -9.59
CA ALA A 51 7.35 -1.18 -10.19
C ALA A 51 7.85 -2.19 -11.24
N TYR A 52 7.49 -3.47 -11.12
CA TYR A 52 7.92 -4.53 -12.04
C TYR A 52 6.94 -4.77 -13.19
N PHE A 53 5.63 -4.85 -12.89
CA PHE A 53 4.57 -5.19 -13.85
C PHE A 53 3.81 -3.97 -14.40
N GLY A 54 3.95 -2.80 -13.77
CA GLY A 54 3.12 -1.63 -14.02
C GLY A 54 1.93 -1.55 -13.05
N GLU A 55 1.53 -0.32 -12.66
CA GLU A 55 0.44 -0.08 -11.68
C GLU A 55 -0.90 -0.69 -12.12
N GLU A 56 -1.25 -0.56 -13.41
CA GLU A 56 -2.51 -1.00 -14.01
C GLU A 56 -2.45 -2.46 -14.51
N ALA A 57 -1.59 -3.29 -13.92
CA ALA A 57 -1.55 -4.70 -14.25
C ALA A 57 -2.78 -5.40 -13.69
N SER A 58 -3.59 -6.00 -14.56
CA SER A 58 -4.75 -6.79 -14.14
C SER A 58 -4.36 -8.18 -13.67
N PHE A 59 -4.94 -8.64 -12.57
CA PHE A 59 -4.68 -9.97 -12.00
C PHE A 59 -5.90 -10.50 -11.24
N SER A 60 -5.90 -11.81 -10.98
CA SER A 60 -6.92 -12.47 -10.17
C SER A 60 -6.27 -13.28 -9.05
N VAL A 61 -6.95 -13.35 -7.91
CA VAL A 61 -6.52 -14.13 -6.74
C VAL A 61 -7.68 -14.97 -6.22
N ASP A 62 -7.37 -16.16 -5.74
CA ASP A 62 -8.26 -16.99 -4.95
C ASP A 62 -7.83 -16.98 -3.47
N SER A 63 -8.54 -17.74 -2.64
CA SER A 63 -8.27 -17.83 -1.20
C SER A 63 -8.53 -19.23 -0.69
N ASP A 64 -7.52 -19.80 0.00
CA ASP A 64 -7.66 -21.08 0.70
C ASP A 64 -8.80 -21.07 1.74
N GLY A 65 -9.07 -19.90 2.34
CA GLY A 65 -10.14 -19.70 3.31
C GLY A 65 -11.53 -19.53 2.69
N MET A 66 -11.61 -19.31 1.37
CA MET A 66 -12.86 -19.10 0.63
C MET A 66 -12.81 -19.84 -0.70
N VAL A 67 -12.78 -21.18 -0.63
CA VAL A 67 -12.69 -22.07 -1.80
C VAL A 67 -13.76 -21.72 -2.83
N GLY A 68 -13.32 -21.53 -4.08
CA GLY A 68 -14.20 -21.22 -5.22
C GLY A 68 -14.51 -19.74 -5.41
N VAL A 69 -14.05 -18.86 -4.51
CA VAL A 69 -14.18 -17.41 -4.67
C VAL A 69 -12.92 -16.84 -5.32
N ILE A 70 -13.12 -16.14 -6.44
CA ILE A 70 -12.05 -15.45 -7.18
C ILE A 70 -12.34 -13.95 -7.14
N ARG A 71 -11.32 -13.17 -6.80
CA ARG A 71 -11.29 -11.70 -6.89
C ARG A 71 -10.45 -11.30 -8.09
N SER A 72 -10.88 -10.28 -8.83
CA SER A 72 -10.13 -9.73 -9.96
C SER A 72 -9.94 -8.24 -9.76
N PHE A 73 -8.73 -7.77 -10.04
CA PHE A 73 -8.33 -6.37 -9.89
C PHE A 73 -7.73 -5.88 -11.20
N THR A 74 -7.89 -4.59 -11.46
CA THR A 74 -7.36 -3.90 -12.63
C THR A 74 -6.06 -3.15 -12.32
N SER A 75 -5.79 -2.87 -11.04
CA SER A 75 -4.56 -2.25 -10.57
C SER A 75 -4.14 -2.74 -9.18
N PHE A 76 -2.88 -2.49 -8.80
CA PHE A 76 -2.41 -2.81 -7.45
C PHE A 76 -3.00 -1.90 -6.36
N SER A 77 -3.30 -0.65 -6.69
CA SER A 77 -4.03 0.28 -5.82
C SER A 77 -5.45 -0.20 -5.50
N GLU A 78 -6.18 -0.75 -6.47
CA GLU A 78 -7.50 -1.33 -6.24
C GLU A 78 -7.44 -2.50 -5.23
N ALA A 79 -6.45 -3.38 -5.38
CA ALA A 79 -6.23 -4.47 -4.42
C ALA A 79 -5.84 -3.96 -3.02
N LEU A 80 -5.08 -2.87 -2.92
CA LEU A 80 -4.77 -2.24 -1.64
C LEU A 80 -6.02 -1.68 -0.96
N ASP A 81 -6.93 -1.05 -1.70
CA ASP A 81 -8.17 -0.55 -1.12
C ASP A 81 -9.03 -1.69 -0.56
N GLU A 82 -9.16 -2.81 -1.28
CA GLU A 82 -9.87 -3.98 -0.76
C GLU A 82 -9.19 -4.57 0.49
N ILE A 83 -7.85 -4.63 0.52
CA ILE A 83 -7.09 -5.11 1.69
C ILE A 83 -7.36 -4.22 2.91
N LYS A 84 -7.36 -2.90 2.76
CA LYS A 84 -7.66 -1.95 3.83
C LYS A 84 -9.08 -2.16 4.36
N ASP A 85 -10.07 -2.18 3.47
CA ASP A 85 -11.47 -2.33 3.83
C ASP A 85 -11.73 -3.68 4.51
N ALA A 86 -11.08 -4.76 4.06
CA ALA A 86 -11.17 -6.06 4.71
C ALA A 86 -10.79 -6.02 6.19
N ARG A 87 -9.81 -5.21 6.61
CA ARG A 87 -9.42 -5.10 8.03
C ARG A 87 -10.43 -4.32 8.86
N ILE A 88 -11.07 -3.34 8.24
CA ILE A 88 -12.11 -2.51 8.85
C ILE A 88 -13.39 -3.33 9.01
N PHE A 89 -13.82 -4.03 7.96
CA PHE A 89 -14.98 -4.93 8.00
C PHE A 89 -14.77 -6.10 8.96
N ALA A 90 -13.53 -6.59 9.08
CA ALA A 90 -13.18 -7.59 10.09
C ALA A 90 -13.23 -7.07 11.53
N GLY A 91 -13.33 -5.74 11.74
CA GLY A 91 -13.42 -5.11 13.06
C GLY A 91 -12.09 -5.04 13.82
N ILE A 92 -10.94 -5.20 13.16
CA ILE A 92 -9.65 -5.39 13.85
C ILE A 92 -8.67 -4.22 13.68
N HIS A 93 -8.97 -3.26 12.80
CA HIS A 93 -8.16 -2.06 12.59
C HIS A 93 -9.02 -0.82 12.33
N PHE A 94 -8.49 0.35 12.69
CA PHE A 94 -9.02 1.64 12.26
C PHE A 94 -8.55 1.97 10.84
N ARG A 95 -9.35 2.79 10.13
CA ARG A 95 -9.03 3.21 8.75
C ARG A 95 -7.68 3.92 8.66
N SER A 96 -7.41 4.85 9.57
CA SER A 96 -6.12 5.58 9.63
C SER A 96 -4.92 4.64 9.79
N ALA A 97 -5.02 3.62 10.64
CA ALA A 97 -3.95 2.64 10.82
C ALA A 97 -3.66 1.84 9.55
N CYS A 98 -4.68 1.57 8.74
CA CYS A 98 -4.53 0.94 7.43
C CYS A 98 -3.91 1.89 6.40
N ASP A 99 -4.40 3.13 6.29
CA ASP A 99 -3.90 4.13 5.35
C ASP A 99 -2.42 4.47 5.63
N ASP A 100 -2.09 4.76 6.88
CA ASP A 100 -0.72 5.06 7.31
C ASP A 100 0.20 3.84 7.16
N GLY A 101 -0.34 2.64 7.40
CA GLY A 101 0.35 1.38 7.15
C GLY A 101 0.74 1.24 5.68
N GLN A 102 -0.22 1.35 4.76
CA GLN A 102 0.05 1.27 3.32
C GLN A 102 1.07 2.31 2.87
N ALA A 103 0.89 3.57 3.27
CA ALA A 103 1.82 4.64 2.95
C ALA A 103 3.24 4.36 3.48
N THR A 104 3.35 3.77 4.68
CA THR A 104 4.63 3.35 5.26
C THR A 104 5.28 2.25 4.42
N GLY A 105 4.52 1.21 4.04
CA GLY A 105 5.00 0.13 3.20
C GLY A 105 5.49 0.60 1.82
N GLN A 106 4.71 1.47 1.18
CA GLN A 106 5.07 2.07 -0.11
C GLN A 106 6.36 2.88 -0.03
N LYS A 107 6.56 3.67 1.04
CA LYS A 107 7.81 4.42 1.26
C LYS A 107 9.02 3.49 1.44
N VAL A 108 8.86 2.39 2.17
CA VAL A 108 9.92 1.38 2.34
C VAL A 108 10.27 0.74 1.00
N ALA A 109 9.28 0.31 0.22
CA ALA A 109 9.50 -0.24 -1.11
C ALA A 109 10.18 0.77 -2.04
N GLY A 110 9.71 2.02 -2.06
CA GLY A 110 10.32 3.10 -2.83
C GLY A 110 11.79 3.34 -2.47
N TYR A 111 12.13 3.29 -1.19
CA TYR A 111 13.54 3.36 -0.76
C TYR A 111 14.35 2.20 -1.33
N ILE A 112 13.88 0.97 -1.21
CA ILE A 112 14.59 -0.23 -1.71
C ILE A 112 14.75 -0.20 -3.23
N LEU A 113 13.70 0.16 -3.98
CA LEU A 113 13.72 0.28 -5.43
C LEU A 113 14.75 1.32 -5.90
N ASN A 114 14.85 2.45 -5.19
CA ASN A 114 15.76 3.53 -5.55
C ASN A 114 17.23 3.28 -5.15
N ASN A 115 17.48 2.41 -4.16
CA ASN A 115 18.82 2.28 -3.56
C ASN A 115 19.43 0.88 -3.69
N SER A 116 18.62 -0.18 -3.66
CA SER A 116 19.10 -1.57 -3.52
C SER A 116 18.69 -2.48 -4.67
N LEU A 117 17.57 -2.20 -5.35
CA LEU A 117 17.08 -2.96 -6.51
C LEU A 117 17.27 -2.20 -7.83
N ARG A 118 18.46 -1.64 -8.04
CA ARG A 118 18.79 -0.90 -9.26
C ARG A 118 19.22 -1.86 -10.37
N ALA A 119 18.94 -1.49 -11.62
CA ALA A 119 19.37 -2.27 -12.78
C ALA A 119 20.90 -2.47 -12.77
N VAL A 120 21.34 -3.72 -12.95
CA VAL A 120 22.76 -4.11 -12.97
C VAL A 120 23.49 -3.49 -14.18
N HIS A 121 22.75 -3.14 -15.23
CA HIS A 121 23.26 -2.46 -16.42
C HIS A 121 22.44 -1.18 -16.66
N GLY A 122 23.03 -0.04 -16.28
CA GLY A 122 22.35 1.26 -16.31
C GLY A 122 22.14 1.76 -17.74
N LYS A 123 20.91 2.12 -18.07
CA LYS A 123 20.67 3.27 -18.94
C LYS A 123 20.21 4.43 -18.06
N ARG A 124 21.19 5.23 -17.65
CA ARG A 124 20.92 6.63 -17.34
C ARG A 124 20.75 7.28 -18.71
N ASN A 125 19.54 7.72 -19.05
CA ASN A 125 19.37 8.59 -20.21
C ASN A 125 19.98 9.93 -19.82
N ASP A 126 21.22 10.11 -20.23
CA ASP A 126 21.92 11.38 -20.18
C ASP A 126 21.26 12.34 -21.19
N ASP A 127 20.94 13.51 -20.66
CA ASP A 127 21.01 14.82 -21.31
C ASP A 127 20.47 14.90 -22.75
N HIS A 128 19.21 15.33 -22.88
CA HIS A 128 18.75 15.98 -24.11
C HIS A 128 19.47 17.33 -24.26
N GLY A 129 20.68 17.27 -24.83
CA GLY A 129 21.37 18.41 -25.38
C GLY A 129 20.49 19.12 -26.40
N ARG A 130 19.93 20.27 -26.01
CA ARG A 130 19.47 21.28 -26.96
C ARG A 130 20.68 22.06 -27.45
N HIS A 131 21.41 21.48 -28.40
CA HIS A 131 22.21 22.26 -29.34
C HIS A 131 21.23 22.85 -30.36
N ASN A 132 20.92 24.14 -30.22
CA ASN A 132 20.33 24.90 -31.31
C ASN A 132 21.49 25.54 -32.08
N GLY A 133 21.77 24.99 -33.27
CA GLY A 133 22.71 25.56 -34.21
C GLY A 133 22.22 26.92 -34.72
N HIS A 134 23.13 27.88 -34.77
CA HIS A 134 22.93 29.13 -35.50
C HIS A 134 23.93 29.13 -36.66
N HIS A 135 23.41 28.84 -37.86
CA HIS A 135 24.07 29.11 -39.13
C HIS A 135 23.04 29.71 -40.09
N GLY A 136 23.35 30.92 -40.56
CA GLY A 136 22.71 31.72 -41.60
C GLY A 136 23.50 33.02 -41.66
N GLU A 137 24.57 33.07 -42.45
CA GLU A 137 24.63 33.60 -43.84
C GLU A 137 24.84 35.13 -43.89
N ASP A 138 26.05 35.49 -44.32
CA ASP A 138 26.46 36.54 -45.28
C ASP A 138 25.66 37.86 -45.39
N ASN A 139 26.30 39.00 -45.08
CA ASN A 139 26.80 40.01 -46.05
C ASN A 139 27.11 41.37 -45.39
N ASP A 140 28.14 42.01 -45.98
CA ASP A 140 28.71 43.36 -45.80
C ASP A 140 29.76 43.60 -44.70
#